data_AF-X1R525-F1
#
_entry.id   AF-X1R525-F1
#
_cell.length_a   1.000
_cell.length_b   1.000
_cell.length_c   1.000
_cell.angle_alpha   90.00
_cell.angle_beta   90.00
_cell.angle_gamma   90.00
#
_symmetry.space_group_name_H-M   'P 1'
#
loop_
_entity.id
_entity.type
_entity.pdbx_description
1 polymer ?
#
loop_
_entity_poly.entity_id
_entity_poly.type
_entity_poly.pdbx_seq_one_letter_code
_entity_poly.pdbx_strand_id
1 'polypeptide(L)'
;GDVMTDGWIATKKFDSLMRRAKAEGFRIDPAGSWVEAQYYADDSSVVVSRYVRLFTANGNLSVEYGRLNPDTTLTIETVCSNVSECTFRQIGRSVQMILTLDSGTQNNRVVWSAFLHN
;
A
#
# COMPACT_ATOMS: atom_id res chain seq x y z
N GLY A 1 0.25 -16.39 -7.32
CA GLY A 1 -1.05 -16.99 -7.60
C GLY A 1 -1.36 -16.80 -9.06
N ASP A 2 -2.63 -16.90 -9.41
CA ASP A 2 -3.14 -16.40 -10.69
C ASP A 2 -3.02 -14.86 -10.70
N VAL A 3 -2.43 -14.28 -11.75
CA VAL A 3 -2.14 -12.84 -11.82
C VAL A 3 -3.40 -11.96 -11.82
N MET A 4 -4.55 -12.51 -12.22
CA MET A 4 -5.83 -11.79 -12.15
C MET A 4 -6.35 -11.72 -10.72
N THR A 5 -6.38 -12.87 -10.04
CA THR A 5 -6.76 -12.97 -8.61
C THR A 5 -5.83 -12.12 -7.73
N ASP A 6 -4.52 -12.21 -7.96
CA ASP A 6 -3.50 -11.45 -7.22
C ASP A 6 -3.68 -9.93 -7.41
N GLY A 7 -3.97 -9.48 -8.64
CA GLY A 7 -4.25 -8.06 -8.93
C GLY A 7 -5.51 -7.54 -8.22
N TRP A 8 -6.54 -8.38 -8.10
CA TRP A 8 -7.75 -8.04 -7.35
C TRP A 8 -7.48 -7.96 -5.84
N ILE A 9 -6.73 -8.91 -5.27
CA ILE A 9 -6.33 -8.91 -3.85
C ILE A 9 -5.52 -7.65 -3.55
N ALA A 10 -4.53 -7.33 -4.39
CA ALA A 10 -3.70 -6.12 -4.24
C ALA A 10 -4.54 -4.85 -4.24
N THR A 11 -5.50 -4.76 -5.15
CA THR A 11 -6.43 -3.62 -5.25
C THR A 11 -7.28 -3.46 -3.99
N LYS A 12 -7.87 -4.56 -3.49
CA LYS A 12 -8.68 -4.54 -2.25
C LYS A 12 -7.85 -4.16 -1.03
N LYS A 13 -6.61 -4.67 -0.96
CA LYS A 13 -5.71 -4.32 0.13
C LYS A 13 -5.36 -2.84 0.07
N PHE A 14 -4.92 -2.33 -1.07
CA PHE A 14 -4.59 -0.93 -1.27
C PHE A 14 -5.75 0.00 -0.90
N ASP A 15 -6.97 -0.28 -1.35
CA ASP A 15 -8.17 0.51 -0.99
C ASP A 15 -8.39 0.52 0.53
N SER A 16 -8.32 -0.64 1.19
CA SER A 16 -8.47 -0.75 2.64
C SER A 16 -7.43 0.07 3.41
N LEU A 17 -6.17 0.05 2.96
CA LEU A 17 -5.09 0.82 3.58
C LEU A 17 -5.30 2.32 3.45
N MET A 18 -5.69 2.79 2.27
CA MET A 18 -5.92 4.22 2.04
C MET A 18 -7.15 4.73 2.81
N ARG A 19 -8.16 3.89 3.05
CA ARG A 19 -9.30 4.23 3.92
C ARG A 19 -8.94 4.30 5.40
N ARG A 20 -7.92 3.57 5.84
CA ARG A 20 -7.40 3.62 7.22
C ARG A 20 -6.55 4.87 7.49
N ALA A 21 -6.02 5.49 6.44
CA ALA A 21 -5.28 6.73 6.57
C ALA A 21 -6.18 7.82 7.12
N LYS A 22 -5.66 8.62 8.06
CA LYS A 22 -6.27 9.92 8.38
C LYS A 22 -6.08 10.86 7.18
N ALA A 23 -7.05 11.75 6.95
CA ALA A 23 -7.10 12.79 5.91
C ALA A 23 -5.75 13.41 5.47
N GLU A 24 -4.81 13.64 6.40
CA GLU A 24 -3.53 14.32 6.13
C GLU A 24 -2.28 13.42 6.30
N GLY A 25 -2.47 12.13 6.62
CA GLY A 25 -1.43 11.27 7.18
C GLY A 25 -0.70 10.36 6.21
N PHE A 26 -0.70 10.61 4.89
CA PHE A 26 0.02 9.72 3.96
C PHE A 26 1.30 10.34 3.41
N ARG A 27 2.23 9.48 3.01
CA ARG A 27 3.50 9.84 2.37
C ARG A 27 3.75 8.88 1.23
N ILE A 28 4.32 9.38 0.14
CA ILE A 28 4.78 8.56 -0.98
C ILE A 28 6.28 8.80 -1.09
N ASP A 29 7.01 7.72 -1.29
CA ASP A 29 8.43 7.78 -1.63
C ASP A 29 8.65 8.69 -2.86
N PRO A 30 9.71 9.51 -2.91
CA PRO A 30 9.99 10.31 -4.10
C PRO A 30 10.14 9.51 -5.39
N ALA A 31 10.62 8.27 -5.33
CA ALA A 31 10.70 7.36 -6.48
C ALA A 31 9.41 6.56 -6.71
N GLY A 32 8.39 6.74 -5.86
CA GLY A 32 7.11 6.03 -5.93
C GLY A 32 7.19 4.55 -5.53
N SER A 33 8.27 4.12 -4.88
CA SER A 33 8.50 2.71 -4.54
C SER A 33 7.68 2.22 -3.34
N TRP A 34 7.16 3.13 -2.52
CA TRP A 34 6.25 2.82 -1.43
C TRP A 34 5.25 3.96 -1.18
N VAL A 35 4.12 3.61 -0.57
CA VAL A 35 3.18 4.55 0.03
C VAL A 35 2.94 4.17 1.48
N GLU A 36 2.99 5.15 2.36
CA GLU A 36 2.72 5.01 3.79
C GLU A 36 1.47 5.78 4.14
N ALA A 37 0.59 5.17 4.93
CA ALA A 37 -0.54 5.79 5.57
C ALA A 37 -0.36 5.72 7.10
N GLN A 38 -0.55 6.84 7.78
CA GLN A 38 -0.44 6.96 9.22
C GLN A 38 -1.84 6.97 9.85
N TYR A 39 -1.98 6.27 10.97
CA TYR A 39 -3.26 6.06 11.63
C TYR A 39 -3.13 5.96 13.17
N TYR A 40 -4.27 6.04 13.83
CA TYR A 40 -4.41 5.90 15.28
C TYR A 40 -4.26 4.43 15.70
N ALA A 41 -3.76 4.14 16.90
CA ALA A 41 -3.65 2.75 17.35
C ALA A 41 -5.02 2.09 17.55
N ASP A 42 -6.01 2.89 17.95
CA ASP A 42 -7.41 2.52 18.20
C ASP A 42 -8.30 3.78 18.17
N ASP A 43 -9.62 3.59 18.27
CA ASP A 43 -10.61 4.68 18.18
C ASP A 43 -10.55 5.67 19.35
N SER A 44 -9.92 5.30 20.48
CA SER A 44 -9.74 6.17 21.65
C SER A 44 -8.45 7.00 21.58
N SER A 45 -7.56 6.68 20.63
CA SER A 45 -6.27 7.33 20.49
C SER A 45 -6.43 8.73 19.91
N VAL A 46 -5.88 9.73 20.61
CA VAL A 46 -5.86 11.12 20.14
C VAL A 46 -4.58 11.49 19.38
N VAL A 47 -3.59 10.58 19.38
CA VAL A 47 -2.29 10.77 18.71
C VAL A 47 -2.05 9.70 17.66
N VAL A 48 -1.66 10.12 16.46
CA VAL A 48 -1.22 9.23 15.38
C VAL A 48 0.08 8.56 15.82
N SER A 49 0.06 7.24 15.93
CA SER A 49 1.18 6.46 16.47
C SER A 49 1.53 5.22 15.65
N ARG A 50 0.73 4.92 14.61
CA ARG A 50 0.91 3.78 13.73
C ARG A 50 1.11 4.23 12.30
N TYR A 51 1.80 3.38 11.54
CA TYR A 51 1.83 3.48 10.10
C TYR A 51 1.54 2.13 9.47
N VAL A 52 1.08 2.19 8.23
CA VAL A 52 0.99 1.06 7.33
C VAL A 52 1.60 1.46 6.00
N ARG A 53 2.55 0.68 5.51
CA ARG A 53 3.33 0.99 4.32
C ARG A 53 3.17 -0.13 3.31
N LEU A 54 2.69 0.20 2.12
CA LEU A 54 2.65 -0.71 0.98
C LEU A 54 3.90 -0.46 0.14
N PHE A 55 4.67 -1.50 -0.14
CA PHE A 55 5.95 -1.41 -0.83
C PHE A 55 6.23 -2.68 -1.64
N THR A 56 7.15 -2.58 -2.59
CA THR A 56 7.62 -3.76 -3.33
C THR A 56 9.03 -4.16 -2.93
N ALA A 57 9.24 -5.46 -2.74
CA ALA A 57 10.56 -6.04 -2.53
C ALA A 57 10.59 -7.48 -3.06
N ASN A 58 11.69 -7.87 -3.70
CA ASN A 58 11.93 -9.25 -4.16
C ASN A 58 10.79 -9.84 -5.01
N GLY A 59 10.21 -9.05 -5.91
CA GLY A 59 9.10 -9.49 -6.76
C GLY A 59 7.75 -9.66 -6.04
N ASN A 60 7.62 -9.13 -4.82
CA ASN A 60 6.39 -9.14 -4.04
C ASN A 60 5.90 -7.72 -3.78
N LEU A 61 4.58 -7.58 -3.70
CA LEU A 61 3.91 -6.44 -3.08
C LEU A 61 3.64 -6.82 -1.62
N SER A 62 4.16 -6.03 -0.70
CA SER A 62 4.10 -6.32 0.73
C SER A 62 3.55 -5.13 1.50
N VAL A 63 2.95 -5.43 2.65
CA VAL A 63 2.49 -4.42 3.61
C VAL A 63 3.27 -4.57 4.89
N GLU A 64 3.87 -3.46 5.33
CA GLU A 64 4.48 -3.31 6.64
C GLU A 64 3.53 -2.55 7.56
N TYR A 65 3.34 -3.05 8.79
CA TYR A 65 2.69 -2.31 9.86
C TYR A 65 3.72 -1.96 10.91
N GLY A 66 3.70 -0.72 11.39
CA GLY A 66 4.68 -0.27 12.37
C GLY A 66 4.16 0.78 13.34
N ARG A 67 5.03 1.15 14.28
CA ARG A 67 4.87 2.31 15.17
C ARG A 67 5.69 3.46 14.64
N LEU A 68 5.22 4.69 14.86
CA LEU A 68 5.96 5.90 14.49
C LEU A 68 6.99 6.31 15.54
N ASN A 69 6.72 6.05 16.82
CA ASN A 69 7.56 6.47 17.95
C ASN A 69 7.61 5.39 19.05
N PRO A 70 8.75 4.67 19.23
CA PRO A 70 9.87 4.63 18.29
C PRO A 70 9.45 4.06 16.94
N ASP A 71 10.17 4.41 15.87
CA ASP A 71 9.96 3.79 14.57
C ASP A 71 10.33 2.31 14.67
N THR A 72 9.33 1.44 14.51
CA THR A 72 9.51 0.00 14.68
C THR A 72 8.51 -0.77 13.85
N THR A 73 9.02 -1.64 12.99
CA THR A 73 8.23 -2.63 12.26
C THR A 73 7.64 -3.65 13.22
N LEU A 74 6.33 -3.86 13.15
CA LEU A 74 5.61 -4.85 13.96
C LEU A 74 5.40 -6.14 13.18
N THR A 75 5.01 -6.03 11.91
CA THR A 75 4.82 -7.17 11.02
C THR A 75 4.90 -6.75 9.56
N ILE A 76 5.27 -7.72 8.72
CA ILE A 76 5.26 -7.60 7.27
C ILE A 76 4.43 -8.77 6.72
N GLU A 77 3.47 -8.47 5.86
CA GLU A 77 2.68 -9.47 5.13
C GLU A 77 2.91 -9.32 3.62
N THR A 78 3.02 -10.45 2.92
CA THR A 78 3.00 -10.45 1.46
C THR A 78 1.54 -10.37 0.98
N VAL A 79 1.23 -9.39 0.14
CA VAL A 79 -0.09 -9.23 -0.47
C VAL A 79 -0.22 -10.08 -1.72
N CYS A 80 0.77 -9.99 -2.61
CA CYS A 80 0.87 -10.81 -3.80
C CYS A 80 2.32 -10.93 -4.28
N SER A 81 2.56 -11.96 -5.08
CA SER A 81 3.85 -12.23 -5.72
C SER A 81 3.79 -11.91 -7.21
N ASN A 82 4.87 -12.24 -7.95
CA ASN A 82 4.98 -12.02 -9.40
C ASN A 82 4.90 -10.54 -9.80
N VAL A 83 5.32 -9.64 -8.90
CA VAL A 83 5.36 -8.21 -9.19
C VAL A 83 6.58 -7.89 -10.03
N SER A 84 6.35 -7.48 -11.27
CA SER A 84 7.40 -7.01 -12.17
C SER A 84 7.61 -5.50 -12.06
N GLU A 85 6.56 -4.74 -11.71
CA GLU A 85 6.62 -3.30 -11.49
C GLU A 85 5.50 -2.86 -10.54
N CYS A 86 5.79 -1.92 -9.64
CA CYS A 86 4.75 -1.19 -8.91
C CYS A 86 5.20 0.24 -8.66
N THR A 87 4.31 1.20 -8.93
CA THR A 87 4.54 2.60 -8.61
C THR A 87 3.34 3.21 -7.92
N PHE A 88 3.63 4.03 -6.92
CA PHE A 88 2.67 4.86 -6.21
C PHE A 88 2.88 6.31 -6.61
N ARG A 89 1.78 7.03 -6.83
CA ARG A 89 1.84 8.47 -7.10
C ARG A 89 0.60 9.17 -6.58
N GLN A 90 0.79 10.41 -6.15
CA GLN A 90 -0.32 11.28 -5.79
C GLN A 90 -0.88 11.94 -7.05
N ILE A 91 -2.19 11.87 -7.23
CA ILE A 91 -2.92 12.58 -8.29
C ILE A 91 -4.00 13.43 -7.61
N GLY A 92 -3.74 14.73 -7.48
CA GLY A 92 -4.60 15.64 -6.72
C GLY A 92 -4.71 15.19 -5.25
N ARG A 93 -5.93 14.83 -4.84
CA ARG A 93 -6.24 14.33 -3.48
C ARG A 93 -6.30 12.80 -3.39
N SER A 94 -6.01 12.10 -4.47
CA SER A 94 -6.02 10.64 -4.52
C SER A 94 -4.60 10.08 -4.58
N VAL A 95 -4.44 8.85 -4.10
CA VAL A 95 -3.25 8.05 -4.33
C VAL A 95 -3.58 7.02 -5.41
N GLN A 96 -2.71 6.91 -6.40
CA GLN A 96 -2.81 5.89 -7.44
C GLN A 96 -1.71 4.85 -7.27
N MET A 97 -2.11 3.59 -7.35
CA MET A 97 -1.23 2.44 -7.51
C MET A 97 -1.27 2.00 -8.98
N ILE A 98 -0.10 1.78 -9.56
CA ILE A 98 0.08 1.15 -10.86
C ILE A 98 0.89 -0.11 -10.61
N LEU A 99 0.25 -1.28 -10.75
CA LEU A 99 0.84 -2.58 -10.48
C LEU A 99 0.88 -3.41 -11.77
N THR A 100 2.05 -3.95 -12.09
CA THR A 100 2.24 -4.93 -13.16
C THR A 100 2.63 -6.26 -12.53
N LEU A 101 1.85 -7.30 -12.85
CA LEU A 101 2.06 -8.69 -12.45
C LEU A 101 2.46 -9.50 -13.67
N ASP A 102 3.49 -10.34 -13.53
CA ASP A 102 4.00 -11.19 -14.59
C ASP A 102 4.46 -12.54 -14.02
N SER A 103 3.76 -13.62 -14.39
CA SER A 103 4.11 -14.99 -14.00
C SER A 103 5.01 -15.72 -15.02
N GLY A 104 5.44 -15.03 -16.09
CA GLY A 104 6.14 -15.58 -17.24
C GLY A 104 5.23 -16.21 -18.29
N THR A 105 3.97 -16.52 -17.94
CA THR A 105 2.94 -17.04 -18.86
C THR A 105 1.73 -16.13 -18.97
N GLN A 106 1.51 -15.28 -17.98
CA GLN A 106 0.42 -14.31 -17.93
C GLN A 106 0.95 -12.97 -17.45
N ASN A 107 0.46 -11.90 -18.05
CA ASN A 107 0.76 -10.53 -17.68
C ASN A 107 -0.54 -9.78 -17.39
N ASN A 108 -0.58 -9.04 -16.28
CA ASN A 108 -1.72 -8.23 -15.90
C ASN A 108 -1.25 -6.87 -15.35
N ARG A 109 -1.80 -5.78 -15.89
CA ARG A 109 -1.53 -4.43 -15.42
C ARG A 109 -2.78 -3.83 -14.81
N VAL A 110 -2.70 -3.50 -13.52
CA VAL A 110 -3.78 -2.92 -12.74
C VAL A 110 -3.43 -1.48 -12.40
N VAL A 111 -4.36 -0.57 -12.68
CA VAL A 111 -4.27 0.83 -12.24
C VAL A 111 -5.46 1.07 -11.33
N TRP A 112 -5.19 1.50 -10.09
CA TRP A 112 -6.23 1.78 -9.12
C TRP A 112 -5.96 3.06 -8.36
N SER A 113 -7.02 3.85 -8.15
CA SER A 113 -6.96 5.09 -7.40
C SER A 113 -7.84 4.98 -6.17
N ALA A 114 -7.33 5.42 -5.03
CA ALA A 114 -8.06 5.48 -3.77
C ALA A 114 -8.02 6.90 -3.21
N PHE A 115 -9.16 7.30 -2.65
CA PHE A 115 -9.28 8.55 -1.90
C PHE A 115 -9.03 8.25 -0.42
N LEU A 116 -8.32 9.15 0.23
CA LEU A 116 -8.19 9.15 1.68
C LEU A 116 -9.56 9.50 2.26
N HIS A 117 -9.99 8.81 3.31
CA HIS A 117 -11.20 9.23 4.03
C HIS A 117 -10.88 10.51 4.82
N ASN A 118 -11.63 11.57 4.52
CA ASN A 118 -11.61 12.85 5.22
C ASN A 118 -12.61 12.85 6.37
#